data_AF-D5QII0-F1
#
_entry.id   AF-D5QII0-F1
#
_cell.length_a   1.000
_cell.length_b   1.000
_cell.length_c   1.000
_cell.angle_alpha   90.00
_cell.angle_beta   90.00
_cell.angle_gamma   90.00
#
_symmetry.space_group_name_H-M   'P 1'
#
loop_
_entity.id
_entity.type
_entity.pdbx_description
1 polymer ?
#
loop_
_entity_poly.entity_id
_entity_poly.type
_entity_poly.pdbx_seq_one_letter_code
_entity_poly.pdbx_strand_id
1 'polypeptide(L)'
;MQCEWRRSYDRLVPMLIKEHFGDPGALTRQFPYMKATFPWKGDDFIITPQVLANPDNGYHGVERLAMAHHQAGAWQLAGEYWLIAAGWRRNRMDASDERHVAALQFVLRHVEYNRALAEWKKKKRSRSAMPYPEQFGLSDGMSPHDT
;
A
#
# COMPACT_ATOMS: atom_id res chain seq x y z
N MET A 1 0.31 14.42 -7.75
CA MET A 1 1.04 14.48 -6.48
C MET A 1 2.19 13.48 -6.50
N GLN A 2 3.41 13.90 -6.18
CA GLN A 2 4.51 12.98 -5.85
C GLN A 2 4.57 12.83 -4.32
N CYS A 3 4.58 11.59 -3.84
CA CYS A 3 4.74 11.28 -2.43
C CYS A 3 6.21 10.91 -2.17
N GLU A 4 6.84 11.61 -1.24
CA GLU A 4 8.22 11.32 -0.87
C GLU A 4 8.30 10.25 0.22
N TRP A 5 9.40 9.49 0.17
CA TRP A 5 9.76 8.62 1.28
C TRP A 5 10.21 9.46 2.49
N ARG A 6 9.44 9.40 3.58
CA ARG A 6 9.80 10.11 4.81
C ARG A 6 10.89 9.33 5.55
N ARG A 7 11.91 10.03 6.09
CA ARG A 7 12.96 9.39 6.92
C ARG A 7 12.42 8.58 8.09
N SER A 8 11.25 8.95 8.62
CA SER A 8 10.59 8.19 9.68
C SER A 8 10.18 6.77 9.24
N TYR A 9 9.95 6.55 7.94
CA TYR A 9 9.55 5.26 7.40
C TYR A 9 10.67 4.21 7.47
N ASP A 10 11.93 4.64 7.47
CA ASP A 10 13.09 3.74 7.61
C ASP A 10 13.07 2.99 8.95
N ARG A 11 12.54 3.61 10.01
CA ARG A 11 12.35 2.97 11.32
C ARG A 11 10.98 2.32 11.45
N LEU A 12 9.95 2.95 10.88
CA LEU A 12 8.57 2.51 11.04
C LEU A 12 8.29 1.19 10.30
N VAL A 13 8.80 1.00 9.08
CA VAL A 13 8.53 -0.22 8.31
C VAL A 13 9.03 -1.48 9.02
N PRO A 14 10.28 -1.57 9.52
CA PRO A 14 10.72 -2.73 10.28
C PRO A 14 9.86 -3.01 11.52
N MET A 15 9.40 -1.96 12.21
CA MET A 15 8.51 -2.10 13.37
C MET A 15 7.15 -2.68 12.98
N LEU A 16 6.53 -2.16 11.91
CA LEU A 16 5.25 -2.66 11.42
C LEU A 16 5.35 -4.09 10.89
N ILE A 17 6.43 -4.46 10.20
CA ILE A 17 6.66 -5.85 9.79
C ILE A 17 6.72 -6.76 11.02
N LYS A 18 7.46 -6.35 12.06
CA LYS A 18 7.54 -7.11 13.30
C LYS A 18 6.18 -7.22 13.99
N GLU A 19 5.41 -6.14 14.02
CA GLU A 19 4.11 -6.09 14.68
C GLU A 19 3.05 -6.97 13.99
N HIS A 20 2.93 -6.87 12.67
CA HIS A 20 1.87 -7.57 11.94
C HIS A 20 2.25 -8.97 11.46
N PHE A 21 3.54 -9.24 11.27
CA PHE A 21 4.03 -10.49 10.69
C PHE A 21 5.10 -11.20 11.53
N GLY A 22 5.56 -10.59 12.63
CA GLY A 22 6.61 -11.15 13.49
C GLY A 22 8.03 -10.85 12.98
N ASP A 23 8.34 -11.23 11.74
CA ASP A 23 9.62 -10.95 11.10
C ASP A 23 9.53 -10.96 9.56
N PRO A 24 10.53 -10.42 8.82
CA PRO A 24 10.54 -10.43 7.35
C PRO A 24 10.47 -11.83 6.71
N GLY A 25 10.98 -12.86 7.40
CA GLY A 25 10.88 -14.25 6.96
C GLY A 25 9.47 -14.82 7.08
N ALA A 26 8.75 -14.49 8.14
CA ALA A 26 7.33 -14.82 8.31
C ALA A 26 6.46 -14.12 7.26
N LEU A 27 6.70 -12.83 7.00
CA LEU A 27 6.06 -12.09 5.91
C LEU A 27 6.23 -12.82 4.57
N THR A 28 7.45 -13.23 4.23
CA THR A 28 7.73 -13.91 2.95
C THR A 28 7.33 -15.39 2.92
N ARG A 29 7.03 -16.01 4.07
CA ARG A 29 6.35 -17.32 4.12
C ARG A 29 4.87 -17.16 3.77
N GLN A 30 4.24 -16.10 4.25
CA GLN A 30 2.84 -15.78 3.94
C GLN A 30 2.68 -15.25 2.50
N PHE A 31 3.64 -14.47 2.01
CA PHE A 31 3.67 -13.93 0.66
C PHE A 31 4.96 -14.37 -0.07
N PRO A 32 5.00 -15.60 -0.62
CA PRO A 32 6.21 -16.15 -1.26
C PRO A 32 6.77 -15.29 -2.40
N TYR A 33 5.91 -14.55 -3.09
CA TYR A 33 6.27 -13.64 -4.18
C TYR A 33 7.09 -12.43 -3.72
N MET A 34 7.09 -12.13 -2.41
CA MET A 34 7.90 -11.05 -1.84
C MET A 34 9.32 -11.51 -1.49
N LYS A 35 9.68 -12.78 -1.69
CA LYS A 35 11.06 -13.26 -1.43
C LYS A 35 12.07 -12.50 -2.30
N ALA A 36 13.25 -12.27 -1.72
CA ALA A 36 14.41 -11.68 -2.41
C ALA A 36 14.72 -12.33 -3.76
N THR A 37 14.58 -13.65 -3.76
CA THR A 37 14.96 -14.56 -4.84
C THR A 37 13.80 -14.80 -5.79
N PHE A 38 12.64 -14.17 -5.58
CA PHE A 38 11.51 -14.36 -6.47
C PHE A 38 11.83 -13.73 -7.84
N PRO A 39 11.81 -14.50 -8.93
CA PRO A 39 12.16 -13.99 -10.24
C PRO A 39 10.96 -13.26 -10.82
N TRP A 40 10.79 -11.99 -10.45
CA TRP A 40 9.82 -11.11 -11.09
C TRP A 40 10.05 -11.10 -12.61
N LYS A 41 9.03 -11.42 -13.41
CA LYS A 41 9.12 -11.43 -14.88
C LYS A 41 8.09 -10.46 -15.46
N GLY A 42 8.48 -9.77 -16.53
CA GLY A 42 7.56 -8.88 -17.26
C GLY A 42 6.87 -7.85 -16.35
N ASP A 43 5.55 -7.83 -16.39
CA ASP A 43 4.72 -6.83 -15.71
C ASP A 43 4.19 -7.30 -14.33
N ASP A 44 4.67 -8.43 -13.80
CA ASP A 44 4.23 -9.00 -12.51
C ASP A 44 4.37 -7.98 -11.35
N PHE A 45 5.29 -7.03 -11.49
CA PHE A 45 5.63 -6.06 -10.46
C PHE A 45 4.80 -4.77 -10.55
N ILE A 46 4.11 -4.55 -11.68
CA ILE A 46 3.27 -3.37 -11.92
C ILE A 46 1.99 -3.50 -11.09
N ILE A 47 1.75 -2.50 -10.25
CA ILE A 47 0.53 -2.40 -9.48
C ILE A 47 -0.43 -1.43 -10.16
N THR A 48 -1.59 -1.96 -10.55
CA THR A 48 -2.73 -1.17 -11.03
C THR A 48 -3.97 -1.53 -10.20
N PRO A 49 -4.99 -0.66 -10.18
CA PRO A 49 -6.27 -1.01 -9.57
C PRO A 49 -6.85 -2.33 -10.09
N GLN A 50 -6.74 -2.58 -11.40
CA GLN A 50 -7.22 -3.81 -12.05
C GLN A 50 -6.46 -5.04 -11.55
N VAL A 51 -5.15 -4.91 -11.38
CA VAL A 51 -4.28 -5.97 -10.85
C VAL A 51 -4.63 -6.32 -9.40
N LEU A 52 -4.97 -5.32 -8.57
CA LEU A 52 -5.41 -5.56 -7.20
C LEU A 52 -6.83 -6.15 -7.10
N ALA A 53 -7.69 -5.83 -8.06
CA ALA A 53 -9.03 -6.39 -8.16
C ALA A 53 -9.04 -7.86 -8.60
N ASN A 54 -7.96 -8.35 -9.22
CA ASN A 54 -7.85 -9.75 -9.64
C ASN A 54 -7.54 -10.66 -8.44
N PRO A 55 -8.48 -11.54 -8.01
CA PRO A 55 -8.26 -12.42 -6.88
C PRO A 55 -7.25 -13.53 -7.14
N ASP A 56 -6.96 -13.83 -8.41
CA ASP A 56 -5.99 -14.86 -8.82
C ASP A 56 -4.55 -14.33 -8.86
N ASN A 57 -4.37 -13.01 -8.71
CA ASN A 57 -3.05 -12.42 -8.63
C ASN A 57 -2.49 -12.52 -7.19
N GLY A 58 -1.54 -13.44 -7.01
CA GLY A 58 -0.82 -13.67 -5.75
C GLY A 58 0.37 -12.74 -5.51
N TYR A 59 0.77 -11.94 -6.51
CA TYR A 59 2.00 -11.12 -6.46
C TYR A 59 1.90 -9.93 -5.51
N HIS A 60 0.70 -9.47 -5.18
CA HIS A 60 0.46 -8.24 -4.39
C HIS A 60 -0.28 -8.51 -3.08
N GLY A 61 0.11 -9.58 -2.38
CA GLY A 61 -0.61 -10.05 -1.19
C GLY A 61 -0.73 -9.03 -0.06
N VAL A 62 0.31 -8.24 0.22
CA VAL A 62 0.27 -7.20 1.26
C VAL A 62 -0.61 -6.03 0.83
N GLU A 63 -0.53 -5.63 -0.44
CA GLU A 63 -1.37 -4.57 -1.00
C GLU A 63 -2.85 -4.97 -1.02
N ARG A 64 -3.15 -6.26 -1.26
CA ARG A 64 -4.51 -6.79 -1.14
C ARG A 64 -5.02 -6.79 0.30
N LEU A 65 -4.18 -7.14 1.28
CA LEU A 65 -4.56 -6.97 2.69
C LEU A 65 -4.86 -5.51 3.01
N ALA A 66 -4.01 -4.60 2.55
CA ALA A 66 -4.20 -3.17 2.74
C ALA A 66 -5.54 -2.71 2.14
N MET A 67 -5.89 -3.21 0.95
CA MET A 67 -7.17 -2.93 0.32
C MET A 67 -8.38 -3.51 1.06
N ALA A 68 -8.31 -4.75 1.53
CA ALA A 68 -9.39 -5.36 2.31
C ALA A 68 -9.66 -4.56 3.59
N HIS A 69 -8.62 -4.13 4.29
CA HIS A 69 -8.77 -3.27 5.47
C HIS A 69 -9.26 -1.87 5.14
N HIS A 70 -8.88 -1.32 3.99
CA HIS A 70 -9.39 -0.04 3.52
C HIS A 70 -10.91 -0.10 3.30
N GLN A 71 -11.39 -1.13 2.57
CA GLN A 71 -12.81 -1.37 2.31
C GLN A 71 -13.60 -1.62 3.60
N ALA A 72 -13.00 -2.28 4.59
CA ALA A 72 -13.60 -2.48 5.91
C ALA A 72 -13.62 -1.22 6.80
N GLY A 73 -13.12 -0.07 6.32
CA GLY A 73 -13.04 1.17 7.09
C GLY A 73 -11.99 1.17 8.21
N ALA A 74 -11.06 0.20 8.19
CA ALA A 74 -9.93 0.08 9.11
C ALA A 74 -8.71 0.84 8.56
N TRP A 75 -8.89 2.12 8.25
CA TRP A 75 -7.93 2.91 7.47
C TRP A 75 -6.56 3.08 8.10
N GLN A 76 -6.44 3.09 9.44
CA GLN A 76 -5.12 3.10 10.07
C GLN A 76 -4.33 1.84 9.71
N LEU A 77 -4.94 0.67 9.92
CA LEU A 77 -4.33 -0.63 9.62
C LEU A 77 -4.07 -0.80 8.11
N ALA A 78 -5.00 -0.33 7.26
CA ALA A 78 -4.78 -0.28 5.83
C ALA A 78 -3.52 0.54 5.45
N GLY A 79 -3.35 1.72 6.07
CA GLY A 79 -2.18 2.57 5.87
C GLY A 79 -0.88 1.92 6.33
N GLU A 80 -0.91 1.16 7.42
CA GLU A 80 0.24 0.38 7.93
C GLU A 80 0.64 -0.70 6.92
N TYR A 81 -0.30 -1.48 6.38
CA TYR A 81 -0.01 -2.48 5.34
C TYR A 81 0.51 -1.85 4.05
N TRP A 82 -0.08 -0.73 3.61
CA TRP A 82 0.45 0.00 2.46
C TRP A 82 1.89 0.48 2.69
N LEU A 83 2.23 0.90 3.90
CA LEU A 83 3.58 1.34 4.23
C LEU A 83 4.59 0.18 4.23
N ILE A 84 4.17 -1.01 4.68
CA ILE A 84 4.97 -2.24 4.58
C ILE A 84 5.23 -2.57 3.10
N ALA A 85 4.21 -2.55 2.25
CA ALA A 85 4.37 -2.75 0.81
C ALA A 85 5.33 -1.72 0.20
N ALA A 86 5.23 -0.44 0.59
CA ALA A 86 6.13 0.61 0.11
C ALA A 86 7.59 0.33 0.46
N GLY A 87 7.85 -0.04 1.71
CA GLY A 87 9.20 -0.33 2.18
C GLY A 87 9.80 -1.57 1.51
N TRP A 88 8.98 -2.60 1.29
CA TRP A 88 9.44 -3.78 0.59
C TRP A 88 9.83 -3.47 -0.86
N ARG A 89 8.98 -2.72 -1.55
CA ARG A 89 9.19 -2.24 -2.91
C ARG A 89 10.46 -1.40 -3.02
N ARG A 90 10.63 -0.39 -2.16
CA ARG A 90 11.82 0.46 -2.13
C ARG A 90 13.13 -0.33 -1.98
N ASN A 91 13.13 -1.43 -1.24
CA ASN A 91 14.32 -2.26 -1.00
C ASN A 91 14.64 -3.26 -2.12
N ARG A 92 13.69 -3.51 -3.03
CA ARG A 92 13.79 -4.57 -4.05
C ARG A 92 13.73 -4.06 -5.49
N MET A 93 13.33 -2.81 -5.68
CA MET A 93 13.15 -2.20 -6.99
C MET A 93 14.47 -1.70 -7.57
N ASP A 94 14.61 -1.91 -8.87
CA ASP A 94 15.49 -1.09 -9.70
C ASP A 94 14.90 0.34 -9.80
N ALA A 95 15.64 1.33 -9.30
CA ALA A 95 15.24 2.74 -9.32
C ALA A 95 15.34 3.39 -10.72
N SER A 96 15.99 2.71 -11.68
CA SER A 96 16.09 3.17 -13.07
C SER A 96 14.89 2.76 -13.93
N ASP A 97 14.04 1.84 -13.44
CA ASP A 97 12.77 1.49 -14.10
C ASP A 97 11.65 2.43 -13.64
N GLU A 98 11.18 3.29 -14.55
CA GLU A 98 10.09 4.24 -14.27
C GLU A 98 8.81 3.57 -13.78
N ARG A 99 8.56 2.31 -14.15
CA ARG A 99 7.37 1.56 -13.72
C ARG A 99 7.48 1.15 -12.25
N HIS A 100 8.70 0.84 -11.78
CA HIS A 100 8.94 0.61 -10.36
C HIS A 100 8.72 1.88 -9.55
N VAL A 101 9.20 3.02 -10.06
CA VAL A 101 8.95 4.33 -9.45
C VAL A 101 7.45 4.63 -9.40
N ALA A 102 6.72 4.40 -10.48
CA ALA A 102 5.26 4.58 -10.54
C ALA A 102 4.52 3.68 -9.53
N ALA A 103 4.93 2.41 -9.40
CA ALA A 103 4.35 1.48 -8.44
C ALA A 103 4.62 1.90 -6.98
N LEU A 104 5.83 2.38 -6.68
CA LEU A 104 6.13 2.94 -5.35
C LEU A 104 5.28 4.18 -5.07
N GLN A 105 5.11 5.06 -6.07
CA GLN A 105 4.26 6.24 -5.95
C GLN A 105 2.80 5.86 -5.69
N PHE A 106 2.27 4.87 -6.39
CA PHE A 106 0.91 4.35 -6.18
C PHE A 106 0.70 3.93 -4.71
N VAL A 107 1.62 3.13 -4.18
CA VAL A 107 1.54 2.65 -2.80
C VAL A 107 1.67 3.80 -1.79
N LEU A 108 2.62 4.73 -1.99
CA LEU A 108 2.81 5.86 -1.09
C LEU A 108 1.60 6.81 -1.08
N ARG A 109 0.91 6.99 -2.22
CA ARG A 109 -0.35 7.74 -2.27
C ARG A 109 -1.43 7.08 -1.42
N HIS A 110 -1.53 5.75 -1.46
CA HIS A 110 -2.43 5.01 -0.58
C HIS A 110 -2.07 5.10 0.91
N VAL A 111 -0.77 5.19 1.26
CA VAL A 111 -0.34 5.47 2.65
C VAL A 111 -0.87 6.82 3.11
N GLU A 112 -0.64 7.88 2.33
CA GLU A 112 -1.07 9.23 2.68
C GLU A 112 -2.60 9.36 2.70
N TYR A 113 -3.30 8.73 1.75
CA TYR A 113 -4.76 8.71 1.71
C TYR A 113 -5.37 8.02 2.94
N ASN A 114 -4.89 6.82 3.28
CA ASN A 114 -5.38 6.09 4.46
C ASN A 114 -5.05 6.81 5.77
N ARG A 115 -3.90 7.47 5.85
CA ARG A 115 -3.57 8.34 6.99
C ARG A 115 -4.57 9.49 7.12
N ALA A 116 -4.89 10.17 6.02
CA ALA A 116 -5.86 11.26 6.02
C ALA A 116 -7.25 10.78 6.45
N LEU A 117 -7.71 9.64 5.94
CA LEU A 117 -8.98 9.02 6.32
C LEU A 117 -9.01 8.63 7.80
N ALA A 118 -7.93 8.02 8.32
CA ALA A 118 -7.82 7.65 9.73
C ALA A 118 -7.88 8.88 10.65
N GLU A 119 -7.19 9.96 10.30
CA GLU A 119 -7.23 11.22 11.04
C GLU A 119 -8.59 11.90 10.98
N TRP A 120 -9.26 11.88 9.82
CA TRP A 120 -10.64 12.35 9.68
C TRP A 120 -11.60 11.56 10.57
N LYS A 121 -11.46 10.22 10.62
CA LYS A 121 -12.27 9.34 11.47
C LYS A 121 -12.08 9.65 12.96
N LYS A 122 -10.83 9.85 13.41
CA LYS A 122 -10.48 10.18 14.80
C LYS A 122 -11.07 11.51 15.25
N LYS A 123 -11.08 12.52 14.37
CA LYS A 123 -11.62 13.87 14.65
C LYS A 123 -13.15 13.92 14.73
N LYS A 124 -13.84 12.77 14.75
CA LYS A 124 -15.31 12.62 14.84
C LYS A 124 -16.04 13.62 13.93
N ARG A 125 -15.84 13.52 12.60
CA ARG A 125 -16.55 14.35 11.61
C ARG A 125 -16.58 15.83 12.02
N SER A 126 -15.45 16.39 12.47
CA SER A 126 -15.27 17.84 12.43
C SER A 126 -15.72 18.32 11.05
N ARG A 127 -16.22 19.56 10.91
CA ARG A 127 -16.70 20.13 9.62
C ARG A 127 -15.69 20.06 8.47
N SER A 128 -14.49 19.54 8.71
CA SER A 128 -13.52 19.06 7.74
C SER A 128 -14.14 18.09 6.73
N ALA A 129 -14.00 18.42 5.46
CA ALA A 129 -14.42 17.55 4.36
C ALA A 129 -13.74 16.17 4.46
N MET A 130 -14.47 15.12 4.06
CA MET A 130 -13.92 13.78 3.92
C MET A 130 -12.80 13.81 2.87
N PRO A 131 -11.65 13.17 3.11
CA PRO A 131 -10.61 13.01 2.10
C PRO A 131 -11.09 12.14 0.92
N TYR A 132 -10.80 12.58 -0.30
CA TYR A 132 -11.12 11.88 -1.55
C TYR A 132 -9.85 11.35 -2.22
N PRO A 133 -9.90 10.20 -2.91
CA PRO A 133 -8.72 9.59 -3.51
C PRO A 133 -8.01 10.48 -4.54
N GLU A 134 -8.75 11.30 -5.29
CA GLU A 134 -8.23 12.22 -6.31
C GLU A 134 -7.28 13.25 -5.72
N GLN A 135 -7.51 13.66 -4.46
CA GLN A 135 -6.66 14.60 -3.74
C GLN A 135 -5.24 14.05 -3.54
N PHE A 136 -5.08 12.72 -3.61
CA PHE A 136 -3.82 12.01 -3.48
C PHE A 136 -3.29 11.53 -4.84
N GLY A 137 -3.95 11.86 -5.95
CA GLY A 137 -3.60 11.36 -7.28
C GLY A 137 -3.86 9.86 -7.45
N LEU A 138 -4.87 9.35 -6.76
CA LEU A 138 -5.48 8.05 -6.99
C LEU A 138 -6.74 8.26 -7.83
N SER A 139 -7.01 7.39 -8.80
CA SER A 139 -8.30 7.36 -9.49
C SER A 139 -9.36 6.73 -8.59
N ASP A 140 -10.59 7.20 -8.65
CA ASP A 140 -11.78 6.56 -8.10
C ASP A 140 -12.03 5.20 -8.80
N GLY A 141 -11.17 4.23 -8.56
CA GLY A 141 -11.39 2.85 -8.97
C GLY A 141 -12.19 2.08 -7.94
N MET A 142 -12.47 2.68 -6.77
CA MET A 142 -13.03 2.00 -5.60
C MET A 142 -13.79 2.98 -4.68
N SER A 143 -14.73 3.72 -5.25
CA SER A 143 -15.81 4.26 -4.43
C SER A 143 -16.63 3.08 -3.87
N PRO A 144 -16.92 3.00 -2.56
CA PRO A 144 -17.80 1.97 -1.97
C PRO A 144 -19.29 2.22 -2.31
N HIS A 145 -19.55 2.99 -3.35
CA HIS A 145 -20.87 3.41 -3.78
C HIS A 145 -20.92 3.28 -5.30
N ASP A 146 -21.10 2.06 -5.78
CA ASP A 146 -21.90 1.81 -6.97
C ASP A 146 -22.45 0.37 -6.89
N THR A 147 -23.77 0.32 -6.64
CA THR A 147 -24.72 -0.80 -6.50
C THR A 147 -24.60 -1.74 -5.31
#